data_AF-A0A932NI33-F1
#
_entry.id   AF-A0A932NI33-F1
#
_cell.length_a   1.000
_cell.length_b   1.000
_cell.length_c   1.000
_cell.angle_alpha   90.00
_cell.angle_beta   90.00
_cell.angle_gamma   90.00
#
_symmetry.space_group_name_H-M   'P 1'
#
loop_
_entity.id
_entity.type
_entity.pdbx_description
1 polymer ?
#
loop_
_entity_poly.entity_id
_entity_poly.type
_entity_poly.pdbx_seq_one_letter_code
_entity_poly.pdbx_strand_id
1 'polypeptide(L)'
;MKSGPASPGLRRICLFLLAANAAYCLVTSLGGWAPAWGMFSRIERLEFTLTDRGGAPVDLRRYVPPVFYFANGDVLAETAACACKKAPGSVPWTLRVPSAGLERTLCLP
;
A
#
# COMPACT_ATOMS: atom_id res chain seq x y z
N MET A 1 47.23 9.39 13.17
CA MET A 1 46.23 9.03 14.20
C MET A 1 46.49 7.59 14.61
N LYS A 2 46.92 7.35 15.86
CA LYS A 2 47.35 6.03 16.35
C LYS A 2 46.13 5.34 16.95
N SER A 3 45.61 4.32 16.27
CA SER A 3 44.57 3.44 16.80
C SER A 3 45.17 2.63 17.96
N GLY A 4 44.93 3.07 19.20
CA GLY A 4 45.30 2.28 20.38
C GLY A 4 44.50 0.96 20.40
N PRO A 5 45.05 -0.13 20.97
CA PRO A 5 44.34 -1.39 21.03
C PRO A 5 43.03 -1.21 21.80
N ALA A 6 41.90 -1.51 21.15
CA ALA A 6 40.59 -1.48 21.78
C ALA A 6 40.62 -2.34 23.05
N SER A 7 40.14 -1.79 24.16
CA SER A 7 40.12 -2.51 25.43
C SER A 7 39.41 -3.85 25.25
N PRO A 8 39.91 -4.95 25.85
CA PRO A 8 39.33 -6.28 25.65
C PRO A 8 37.85 -6.34 26.04
N GLY A 9 37.40 -5.46 26.94
CA GLY A 9 36.00 -5.26 27.28
C GLY A 9 35.18 -4.65 26.13
N LEU A 10 35.66 -3.59 25.50
CA LEU A 10 34.98 -2.95 24.37
C LEU A 10 34.83 -3.91 23.18
N ARG A 11 35.88 -4.69 22.89
CA ARG A 11 35.84 -5.69 21.82
C ARG A 11 34.76 -6.74 22.05
N ARG A 12 34.61 -7.22 23.29
CA ARG A 12 33.55 -8.20 23.65
C ARG A 12 32.16 -7.60 23.52
N ILE A 13 31.97 -6.35 23.95
CA ILE A 13 30.70 -5.64 23.83
C ILE A 13 30.33 -5.44 22.35
N CYS A 14 31.28 -5.00 21.51
CA CYS A 14 31.03 -4.85 20.07
C CYS A 14 30.68 -6.17 19.39
N LEU A 15 31.38 -7.26 19.72
CA LEU A 15 31.07 -8.59 19.17
C LEU A 15 29.69 -9.07 19.61
N PHE A 16 29.32 -8.83 20.88
CA PHE A 16 27.99 -9.16 21.39
C PHE A 16 26.89 -8.39 20.67
N LEU A 17 27.06 -7.07 20.51
CA LEU A 17 26.09 -6.22 19.80
C LEU A 17 25.96 -6.62 18.31
N LEU A 18 27.09 -6.96 17.67
CA LEU A 18 27.08 -7.43 16.28
C LEU A 18 26.34 -8.76 16.15
N ALA A 19 26.60 -9.71 17.06
CA ALA A 19 25.92 -11.00 17.09
C ALA A 19 24.42 -10.84 17.37
N ALA A 20 24.03 -9.96 18.30
CA ALA A 20 22.64 -9.65 18.59
C ALA A 20 21.92 -9.04 17.37
N ASN A 21 22.57 -8.13 16.65
CA ASN A 21 22.01 -7.55 15.43
C ASN A 21 21.86 -8.57 14.31
N ALA A 22 22.87 -9.44 14.11
CA ALA A 22 22.81 -10.50 13.12
C ALA A 22 21.70 -11.53 13.44
N ALA A 23 21.56 -11.89 14.71
CA ALA A 23 20.48 -12.77 15.18
C ALA A 23 19.10 -12.12 14.98
N TYR A 24 18.96 -10.83 15.29
CA TYR A 24 17.73 -10.08 15.03
C TYR A 24 17.38 -10.10 13.53
N CYS A 25 18.31 -9.76 12.64
CA CYS A 25 18.07 -9.81 11.20
C CYS A 25 17.62 -11.20 10.73
N LEU A 26 18.26 -12.26 11.22
CA LEU A 26 17.96 -13.64 10.85
C LEU A 26 16.58 -14.09 11.36
N VAL A 27 16.20 -13.70 12.58
CA VAL A 27 14.85 -13.96 13.10
C VAL A 27 13.81 -13.18 12.31
N THR A 28 14.07 -11.91 11.98
CA THR A 28 13.14 -11.09 11.20
C THR A 28 12.98 -11.52 9.75
N SER A 29 14.01 -12.11 9.12
CA SER A 29 13.91 -12.60 7.75
C SER A 29 13.15 -13.93 7.65
N LEU A 30 13.26 -14.78 8.67
CA LEU A 30 12.52 -16.05 8.76
C LEU A 30 11.11 -15.88 9.33
N GLY A 31 10.89 -14.83 10.11
CA GLY A 31 9.63 -14.52 10.76
C GLY A 31 8.88 -13.38 10.09
N GLY A 32 7.85 -13.70 9.30
CA GLY A 32 6.90 -12.71 8.76
C GLY A 32 6.07 -11.94 9.82
N TRP A 33 6.37 -12.14 11.11
CA TRP A 33 5.72 -11.53 12.28
C TRP A 33 6.47 -10.30 12.81
N ALA A 34 7.63 -9.95 12.26
CA ALA A 34 8.39 -8.78 12.68
C ALA A 34 7.60 -7.47 12.38
N PRO A 35 7.26 -6.66 13.39
CA PRO A 35 6.26 -5.58 13.28
C PRO A 35 6.69 -4.40 12.38
N ALA A 36 7.93 -4.36 11.88
CA ALA A 36 8.48 -3.19 11.20
C ALA A 36 8.49 -3.26 9.65
N TRP A 37 8.42 -4.45 9.04
CA TRP A 37 8.57 -4.58 7.57
C TRP A 37 7.24 -4.66 6.81
N GLY A 38 6.15 -5.06 7.48
CA GLY A 38 4.82 -5.15 6.86
C GLY A 38 4.17 -3.79 6.52
N MET A 39 4.70 -2.69 7.07
CA MET A 39 4.18 -1.33 6.80
C MET A 39 4.55 -0.82 5.40
N PHE A 40 5.68 -1.26 4.84
CA PHE A 40 6.14 -0.85 3.50
C PHE A 40 5.81 -1.87 2.41
N SER A 41 5.51 -3.12 2.78
CA SER A 41 5.15 -4.17 1.82
C SER A 41 3.73 -4.05 1.28
N ARG A 42 2.93 -3.11 1.80
CA ARG A 42 1.49 -3.00 1.49
C ARG A 42 1.14 -1.81 0.61
N ILE A 43 2.08 -1.36 -0.23
CA ILE A 43 1.75 -0.55 -1.41
C ILE A 43 1.52 -1.54 -2.56
N GLU A 44 0.42 -2.29 -2.47
CA GLU A 44 -0.03 -3.11 -3.58
C GLU A 44 -0.60 -2.19 -4.66
N ARG A 45 -0.17 -2.42 -5.91
CA ARG A 45 -0.76 -1.70 -7.04
C ARG A 45 -2.21 -2.16 -7.14
N LEU A 46 -3.15 -1.25 -6.81
CA LEU A 46 -4.57 -1.55 -6.94
C LEU A 46 -4.93 -1.56 -8.42
N GLU A 47 -4.97 -2.75 -9.00
CA GLU A 47 -5.52 -2.98 -10.34
C GLU A 47 -7.05 -2.88 -10.24
N PHE A 48 -7.63 -1.89 -10.91
CA PHE A 48 -9.08 -1.71 -10.98
C PHE A 48 -9.52 -1.25 -12.36
N THR A 49 -10.75 -1.57 -12.72
CA THR A 49 -11.42 -1.03 -13.91
C THR A 49 -12.68 -0.30 -13.51
N LEU A 50 -12.88 0.88 -14.08
CA LEU A 50 -14.06 1.70 -13.88
C LEU A 50 -14.63 2.03 -15.26
N THR A 51 -15.86 1.61 -15.51
CA THR A 51 -16.55 1.86 -16.79
C THR A 51 -17.86 2.60 -16.58
N ASP A 52 -18.24 3.41 -17.55
CA ASP A 52 -19.55 4.06 -17.58
C ASP A 52 -20.65 3.10 -18.10
N ARG A 53 -21.87 3.62 -18.23
CA ARG A 53 -23.03 2.90 -18.77
C ARG A 53 -22.81 2.34 -20.18
N GLY A 54 -22.01 3.02 -21.01
CA GLY A 54 -21.67 2.62 -22.37
C GLY A 54 -20.49 1.65 -22.44
N GLY A 55 -19.89 1.30 -21.30
CA GLY A 55 -18.68 0.48 -21.23
C GLY A 55 -17.40 1.26 -21.52
N ALA A 56 -17.46 2.59 -21.62
CA ALA A 56 -16.27 3.42 -21.82
C ALA A 56 -15.48 3.53 -20.51
N PRO A 57 -14.13 3.51 -20.57
CA PRO A 57 -13.31 3.65 -19.37
C PRO A 57 -13.45 5.05 -18.78
N VAL A 58 -13.67 5.11 -17.47
CA VAL A 58 -13.78 6.35 -16.71
C VAL A 58 -12.46 6.63 -15.99
N ASP A 59 -11.85 7.77 -16.29
CA ASP A 59 -10.67 8.23 -15.57
C ASP A 59 -11.07 8.92 -14.26
N LEU A 60 -10.97 8.17 -13.15
CA LEU A 60 -11.27 8.66 -11.81
C LEU A 60 -10.37 9.83 -11.38
N ARG A 61 -9.16 9.96 -11.97
CA ARG A 61 -8.20 11.02 -11.63
C ARG A 61 -8.71 12.42 -11.98
N ARG A 62 -9.66 12.53 -12.90
CA ARG A 62 -10.30 13.80 -13.27
C ARG A 62 -11.20 14.36 -12.17
N TYR A 63 -11.61 13.52 -11.22
CA TYR A 63 -12.56 13.86 -10.17
C TYR A 63 -11.92 13.95 -8.78
N VAL A 64 -10.63 13.67 -8.65
CA VAL A 64 -9.88 13.70 -7.39
C VAL A 64 -8.71 14.69 -7.47
N PRO A 65 -8.22 15.22 -6.33
CA PRO A 65 -7.03 16.05 -6.31
C PRO A 65 -5.79 15.31 -6.86
N PRO A 66 -4.82 16.02 -7.47
CA PRO A 66 -3.64 15.41 -8.10
C PRO A 66 -2.76 14.58 -7.15
N VAL A 67 -2.82 14.88 -5.85
CA VAL A 67 -2.04 14.24 -4.77
C VAL A 67 -2.80 13.11 -4.07
N PHE A 68 -3.97 12.73 -4.60
CA PHE A 68 -4.78 11.66 -4.00
C PHE A 68 -4.30 10.28 -4.47
N TYR A 69 -3.95 9.42 -3.51
CA TYR A 69 -3.53 8.05 -3.77
C TYR A 69 -4.60 7.05 -3.33
N PHE A 70 -4.94 6.10 -4.20
CA PHE A 70 -5.84 5.01 -3.88
C PHE A 70 -5.04 3.91 -3.16
N ALA A 71 -5.13 3.89 -1.84
CA ALA A 71 -4.34 2.98 -1.00
C ALA A 71 -5.04 1.65 -0.70
N ASN A 72 -6.37 1.57 -0.84
CA ASN A 72 -7.15 0.36 -0.62
C ASN A 72 -8.41 0.34 -1.52
N GLY A 73 -9.02 -0.85 -1.66
CA GLY A 73 -10.24 -1.04 -2.47
C GLY A 73 -11.47 -0.33 -1.92
N ASP A 74 -11.57 -0.18 -0.60
CA ASP A 74 -12.70 0.46 0.06
C ASP A 74 -12.74 1.97 -0.21
N VAL A 75 -11.61 2.68 -0.04
CA VAL A 75 -11.49 4.12 -0.36
C VAL A 75 -11.70 4.34 -1.85
N LEU A 76 -11.24 3.41 -2.71
CA LEU A 76 -11.50 3.47 -4.15
C LEU A 76 -13.00 3.43 -4.45
N ALA A 77 -13.75 2.52 -3.83
CA ALA A 77 -15.20 2.39 -4.03
C ALA A 77 -15.97 3.63 -3.54
N GLU A 78 -15.63 4.17 -2.37
CA GLU A 78 -16.23 5.39 -1.85
C GLU A 78 -15.91 6.60 -2.73
N THR A 79 -14.66 6.73 -3.16
CA THR A 79 -14.24 7.84 -4.03
C THR A 79 -14.93 7.78 -5.39
N ALA A 80 -15.04 6.58 -5.97
CA ALA A 80 -15.77 6.36 -7.22
C ALA A 80 -17.27 6.68 -7.06
N ALA A 81 -17.89 6.35 -5.93
CA ALA A 81 -19.28 6.70 -5.64
C ALA A 81 -19.47 8.22 -5.54
N CYS A 82 -18.55 8.92 -4.86
CA CYS A 82 -18.57 10.38 -4.76
C CYS A 82 -18.37 11.07 -6.11
N ALA A 83 -17.42 10.60 -6.92
CA ALA A 83 -17.18 11.12 -8.27
C ALA A 83 -18.39 10.89 -9.18
N CYS A 84 -18.99 9.70 -9.11
CA CYS A 84 -20.16 9.32 -9.88
C CYS A 84 -21.37 10.22 -9.58
N LYS A 85 -21.60 10.63 -8.32
CA LYS A 85 -22.64 11.60 -7.95
C LYS A 85 -22.44 12.98 -8.59
N LYS A 86 -21.21 13.35 -8.94
CA LYS A 86 -20.89 14.62 -9.60
C LYS A 86 -20.98 14.55 -11.13
N ALA A 87 -21.20 13.37 -11.71
CA ALA A 87 -21.16 13.13 -13.15
C ALA A 87 -22.53 12.69 -13.70
N PRO A 88 -23.46 13.64 -13.94
CA PRO A 88 -24.86 13.31 -14.27
C PRO A 88 -25.07 12.58 -15.62
N GLY A 89 -24.11 12.67 -16.56
CA GLY A 89 -24.27 12.12 -17.92
C GLY A 89 -23.76 10.70 -18.13
N SER A 90 -23.02 10.13 -17.18
CA SER A 90 -22.26 8.88 -17.39
C SER A 90 -22.67 7.73 -16.47
N VAL A 91 -23.73 7.89 -15.68
CA VAL A 91 -24.20 6.88 -14.72
C VAL A 91 -25.10 5.81 -15.36
N PRO A 92 -25.17 4.58 -14.81
CA PRO A 92 -24.39 4.06 -13.68
C PRO A 92 -22.94 3.73 -14.06
N TRP A 93 -22.04 3.74 -13.08
CA TRP A 93 -20.66 3.27 -13.25
C TRP A 93 -20.52 1.85 -12.73
N THR A 94 -19.64 1.06 -13.34
CA THR A 94 -19.27 -0.27 -12.86
C THR A 94 -17.81 -0.25 -12.44
N LEU A 95 -17.56 -0.49 -11.15
CA LEU A 95 -16.22 -0.64 -10.58
C LEU A 95 -15.92 -2.13 -10.40
N ARG A 96 -14.78 -2.59 -10.92
CA ARG A 96 -14.24 -3.93 -10.67
C ARG A 96 -12.84 -3.84 -10.09
N VAL A 97 -12.60 -4.54 -8.99
CA VAL A 97 -11.30 -4.67 -8.32
C VAL A 97 -10.99 -6.16 -8.18
N PRO A 98 -10.25 -6.76 -9.14
CA PRO A 98 -10.02 -8.20 -9.18
C PRO A 98 -9.30 -8.73 -7.92
N SER A 99 -8.35 -7.96 -7.38
CA SER A 99 -7.60 -8.36 -6.18
C SER A 99 -8.47 -8.49 -4.93
N ALA A 100 -9.60 -7.77 -4.88
CA ALA A 100 -10.56 -7.84 -3.78
C ALA A 100 -11.80 -8.69 -4.10
N GLY A 101 -11.88 -9.28 -5.31
CA GLY A 101 -13.10 -9.95 -5.79
C GLY A 101 -14.33 -9.04 -5.79
N LEU A 102 -14.14 -7.72 -5.89
CA LEU A 102 -15.19 -6.72 -5.74
C LEU A 102 -15.70 -6.29 -7.13
N GLU A 103 -16.99 -6.44 -7.37
CA GLU A 103 -17.70 -5.82 -8.49
C GLU A 103 -18.89 -5.03 -7.93
N ARG A 104 -18.93 -3.72 -8.21
CA ARG A 104 -19.94 -2.83 -7.65
C ARG A 104 -20.44 -1.86 -8.70
N THR A 105 -21.75 -1.84 -8.88
CA THR A 105 -22.44 -0.81 -9.66
C THR A 105 -22.71 0.41 -8.77
N LEU A 106 -22.29 1.58 -9.22
CA LEU A 106 -22.34 2.84 -8.50
C LEU A 106 -23.38 3.77 -9.14
N CYS A 107 -23.99 4.62 -8.30
CA CYS A 107 -25.08 5.53 -8.67
C CYS A 107 -26.24 4.82 -9.37
N LEU A 108 -26.73 3.75 -8.75
CA LEU A 108 -28.08 3.27 -9.04
C LEU A 108 -29.09 4.34 -8.56
N PRO A 109 -30.18 4.58 -9.32
CA PRO A 109 -31.22 5.52 -8.94
C PRO A 109 -31.91 5.14 -7.62
#